data_AF-A0A2H6NJS3-F1
#
_entry.id   AF-A0A2H6NJS3-F1
#
_cell.length_a   1.000
_cell.length_b   1.000
_cell.length_c   1.000
_cell.angle_alpha   90.00
_cell.angle_beta   90.00
_cell.angle_gamma   90.00
#
_symmetry.space_group_name_H-M   'P 1'
#
loop_
_entity.id
_entity.type
_entity.pdbx_description
1 polymer ?
#
loop_
_entity_poly.entity_id
_entity_poly.type
_entity_poly.pdbx_seq_one_letter_code
_entity_poly.pdbx_strand_id
1 'polypeptide(L)'
;VLLESIPVFIFPFSVYIVYHSCHSEEKCPPCTYLVQKWCMGRHELRSNIPCYLTDISCGLSCDRMLKCGMHKCKRICHKGECLIDEECRQPCTILRLHCNHPCMSPCHPSLPCPATPCRSKVGG
;
A
#
# COMPACT_ATOMS: atom_id res chain seq x y z
N VAL A 1 -2.54 -34.09 0.42
CA VAL A 1 -1.47 -33.80 -0.55
C VAL A 1 -0.52 -32.83 0.13
N LEU A 2 0.52 -33.45 0.69
CA LEU A 2 1.74 -32.97 1.36
C LEU A 2 1.82 -31.51 1.83
N LEU A 3 1.69 -31.36 3.16
CA LEU A 3 2.20 -30.24 3.95
C LEU A 3 3.71 -30.42 4.09
N GLU A 4 4.51 -29.85 3.19
CA GLU A 4 5.96 -29.87 3.35
C GLU A 4 6.40 -28.76 4.30
N SER A 5 6.86 -29.21 5.45
CA SER A 5 7.47 -28.45 6.53
C SER A 5 8.65 -27.62 6.04
N ILE A 6 8.49 -26.29 6.04
CA ILE A 6 9.59 -25.34 5.88
C ILE A 6 10.56 -25.56 7.06
N PRO A 7 11.83 -25.94 6.84
CA PRO A 7 12.77 -26.08 7.94
C PRO A 7 13.16 -24.69 8.46
N VAL A 8 12.62 -24.31 9.61
CA VAL A 8 12.98 -23.08 10.32
C VAL A 8 14.33 -23.31 11.01
N PHE A 9 15.43 -23.06 10.30
CA PHE A 9 16.75 -23.03 10.92
C PHE A 9 16.90 -21.74 11.73
N ILE A 10 16.80 -21.85 13.05
CA ILE A 10 17.07 -20.77 14.00
C ILE A 10 18.59 -20.61 14.12
N PHE A 11 19.18 -19.72 13.30
CA PHE A 11 20.51 -19.19 13.57
C PHE A 11 20.38 -17.90 14.41
N PRO A 12 21.20 -17.73 15.45
CA PRO A 12 21.14 -16.54 16.29
C PRO A 12 21.70 -15.38 15.47
N PHE A 13 20.93 -14.30 15.36
CA PHE A 13 21.25 -13.02 14.70
C PHE A 13 21.11 -12.99 13.15
N SER A 14 19.93 -12.54 12.72
CA SER A 14 19.51 -12.11 11.37
C SER A 14 18.61 -13.10 10.62
N VAL A 15 17.30 -12.96 10.85
CA VAL A 15 16.23 -13.69 10.16
C VAL A 15 16.08 -13.16 8.73
N TYR A 16 16.89 -13.68 7.80
CA TYR A 16 16.60 -13.59 6.37
C TYR A 16 16.14 -14.95 5.88
N ILE A 17 14.93 -14.98 5.33
CA ILE A 17 14.30 -16.21 4.85
C ILE A 17 14.99 -16.60 3.55
N VAL A 18 15.81 -17.65 3.59
CA VAL A 18 16.41 -18.27 2.40
C VAL A 18 15.27 -18.97 1.65
N TYR A 19 14.72 -18.29 0.64
CA TYR A 19 13.58 -18.79 -0.13
C TYR A 19 13.93 -19.99 -1.03
N HIS A 20 15.22 -20.29 -1.22
CA HIS A 20 15.72 -21.39 -2.04
C HIS A 20 17.21 -21.68 -1.80
N SER A 21 17.65 -22.91 -2.05
CA SER A 21 19.01 -23.40 -1.75
C SER A 21 20.06 -23.10 -2.82
N CYS A 22 20.05 -21.94 -3.47
CA CYS A 22 20.97 -21.68 -4.59
C CYS A 22 22.34 -21.12 -4.20
N HIS A 23 22.47 -20.45 -3.06
CA HIS A 23 23.73 -19.88 -2.58
C HIS A 23 23.71 -19.81 -1.05
N SER A 24 24.90 -19.79 -0.45
CA SER A 24 25.09 -19.75 1.00
C SER A 24 25.53 -18.36 1.50
N GLU A 25 25.71 -17.40 0.59
CA GLU A 25 26.09 -16.04 0.96
C GLU A 25 24.91 -15.25 1.57
N GLU A 26 25.25 -14.31 2.44
CA GLU A 26 24.33 -13.42 3.13
C GLU A 26 23.62 -12.41 2.21
N LYS A 27 24.22 -12.06 1.07
CA LYS A 27 23.57 -11.29 0.01
C LYS A 27 23.32 -12.18 -1.18
N CYS A 28 22.05 -12.26 -1.59
CA CYS A 28 21.69 -12.94 -2.81
C CYS A 28 22.41 -12.29 -4.00
N PRO A 29 23.31 -13.02 -4.71
CA PRO A 29 23.91 -12.53 -5.94
C PRO A 29 22.81 -12.29 -6.99
N PRO A 30 23.09 -11.69 -8.17
CA PRO A 30 22.12 -11.55 -9.25
C PRO A 30 21.60 -12.94 -9.68
N CYS A 31 20.57 -13.40 -8.98
CA CYS A 31 20.02 -14.74 -9.08
C CYS A 31 18.75 -14.68 -9.92
N THR A 32 18.73 -15.45 -11.01
CA THR A 32 17.58 -15.56 -11.91
C THR A 32 16.47 -16.45 -11.35
N TYR A 33 16.68 -17.06 -10.17
CA TYR A 33 15.68 -17.88 -9.53
C TYR A 33 14.45 -17.05 -9.14
N LEU A 34 13.29 -17.57 -9.50
CA LEU A 34 12.01 -16.92 -9.34
C LEU A 34 11.35 -17.41 -8.05
N VAL A 35 10.96 -16.47 -7.20
CA VAL A 35 10.32 -16.73 -5.91
C VAL A 35 8.99 -16.00 -5.82
N GLN A 36 8.21 -16.37 -4.80
CA GLN A 36 7.02 -15.61 -4.41
C GLN A 36 7.40 -14.58 -3.33
N LYS A 37 6.99 -13.32 -3.53
CA LYS A 37 7.22 -12.23 -2.60
C LYS A 37 6.00 -11.36 -2.44
N TRP A 38 5.81 -10.83 -1.24
CA TRP A 38 4.82 -9.78 -0.99
C TRP A 38 5.32 -8.45 -1.55
N CYS A 39 4.41 -7.66 -2.10
CA CYS A 39 4.76 -6.30 -2.49
C CYS A 39 5.12 -5.43 -1.26
N MET A 40 5.86 -4.33 -1.43
CA MET A 40 6.37 -3.57 -0.27
C MET A 40 5.24 -3.01 0.62
N GLY A 41 4.06 -2.77 0.04
CA GLY A 41 2.87 -2.33 0.76
C GLY A 41 2.00 -3.45 1.34
N ARG A 42 2.37 -4.72 1.12
CA ARG A 42 1.62 -5.94 1.53
C ARG A 42 0.19 -6.02 0.96
N HIS A 43 -0.02 -5.55 -0.26
CA HIS A 43 -1.30 -5.63 -0.96
C HIS A 43 -1.54 -7.01 -1.59
N GLU A 44 -0.50 -7.60 -2.19
CA GLU A 44 -0.62 -8.86 -2.94
C GLU A 44 0.68 -9.66 -2.89
N LEU A 45 0.57 -10.99 -2.90
CA LEU A 45 1.67 -11.92 -3.07
C LEU A 45 1.89 -12.16 -4.57
N ARG A 46 3.05 -11.75 -5.09
CA ARG A 46 3.42 -11.94 -6.50
C ARG A 46 4.38 -13.11 -6.66
N SER A 47 4.10 -13.96 -7.64
CA SER A 47 5.02 -15.00 -8.12
C SER A 47 5.92 -14.47 -9.22
N ASN A 48 6.92 -15.26 -9.61
CA ASN A 48 7.86 -14.92 -10.69
C ASN A 48 8.71 -13.67 -10.39
N ILE A 49 9.05 -13.46 -9.12
CA ILE A 49 9.90 -12.35 -8.69
C ILE A 49 11.34 -12.84 -8.57
N PRO A 50 12.32 -12.21 -9.25
CA PRO A 50 13.73 -12.57 -9.08
C PRO A 50 14.15 -12.45 -7.61
N CYS A 51 14.88 -13.44 -7.09
CA CYS A 51 15.21 -13.49 -5.66
C CYS A 51 15.98 -12.25 -5.16
N TYR A 52 16.85 -11.66 -5.98
CA TYR A 52 17.58 -10.45 -5.57
C TYR A 52 16.68 -9.21 -5.39
N LEU A 53 15.45 -9.22 -5.94
CA LEU A 53 14.53 -8.08 -5.92
C LEU A 53 13.73 -8.06 -4.62
N THR A 54 13.97 -7.09 -3.74
CA THR A 54 13.37 -7.02 -2.40
C THR A 54 12.19 -6.06 -2.29
N ASP A 55 12.26 -4.92 -2.99
CA ASP A 55 11.22 -3.89 -2.98
C ASP A 55 10.41 -3.97 -4.28
N ILE A 56 9.38 -4.82 -4.31
CA ILE A 56 8.49 -5.01 -5.47
C ILE A 56 7.15 -4.31 -5.34
N SER A 57 6.79 -3.48 -6.32
CA SER A 57 5.47 -2.85 -6.39
C SER A 57 4.50 -3.75 -7.14
N CYS A 58 3.30 -3.96 -6.59
CA CYS A 58 2.23 -4.68 -7.30
C CYS A 58 1.50 -3.80 -8.33
N GLY A 59 1.75 -2.50 -8.35
CA GLY A 59 1.05 -1.55 -9.23
C GLY A 59 -0.38 -1.21 -8.80
N LEU A 60 -0.92 -1.84 -7.75
CA LEU A 60 -2.24 -1.54 -7.20
C LEU A 60 -2.21 -0.26 -6.35
N SER A 61 -3.36 0.38 -6.18
CA SER A 61 -3.58 1.42 -5.17
C SER A 61 -3.40 0.85 -3.77
N CYS A 62 -2.84 1.63 -2.86
CA CYS A 62 -2.58 1.17 -1.49
C CYS A 62 -3.88 0.97 -0.69
N ASP A 63 -4.84 1.90 -0.84
CA ASP A 63 -6.17 1.86 -0.23
C ASP A 63 -6.24 1.71 1.30
N ARG A 64 -5.09 1.79 1.97
CA ARG A 64 -5.00 1.80 3.44
C ARG A 64 -5.64 3.07 4.01
N MET A 65 -6.35 2.94 5.12
CA MET A 65 -6.95 4.07 5.82
C MET A 65 -5.86 5.05 6.29
N LEU A 66 -6.04 6.33 5.96
CA LEU A 66 -5.14 7.40 6.40
C LEU A 66 -5.47 7.83 7.82
N LYS A 67 -4.53 8.53 8.46
CA LYS A 67 -4.68 9.06 9.84
C LYS A 67 -5.90 9.97 10.03
N CYS A 68 -6.42 10.58 8.95
CA CYS A 68 -7.66 11.37 8.99
C CYS A 68 -8.94 10.54 9.22
N GLY A 69 -8.89 9.20 9.14
CA GLY A 69 -10.04 8.32 9.39
C GLY A 69 -11.14 8.30 8.31
N MET A 70 -11.17 9.29 7.40
CA MET A 70 -12.18 9.36 6.34
C MET A 70 -11.69 8.93 4.96
N HIS A 71 -10.39 8.99 4.71
CA HIS A 71 -9.85 8.77 3.37
C HIS A 71 -8.84 7.63 3.32
N LYS A 72 -8.76 7.01 2.14
CA LYS A 72 -7.83 5.93 1.83
C LYS A 72 -6.64 6.45 1.03
N CYS A 73 -5.47 5.84 1.22
CA CYS A 73 -4.26 6.16 0.49
C CYS A 73 -4.45 5.88 -1.01
N LYS A 74 -4.45 6.93 -1.83
CA LYS A 74 -4.56 6.82 -3.30
C LYS A 74 -3.21 6.66 -4.01
N ARG A 75 -2.11 6.50 -3.26
CA ARG A 75 -0.79 6.24 -3.86
C ARG A 75 -0.75 4.82 -4.41
N ILE A 76 0.00 4.62 -5.48
CA ILE A 76 0.38 3.29 -5.94
C ILE A 76 1.23 2.62 -4.86
N CYS A 77 1.21 1.29 -4.84
CA CYS A 77 1.96 0.46 -3.91
C CYS A 77 3.34 1.04 -3.59
N HIS A 78 3.49 1.44 -2.34
CA HIS A 78 4.67 2.11 -1.83
C HIS A 78 5.16 1.41 -0.57
N LYS A 79 6.44 1.64 -0.26
CA LYS A 79 7.06 1.21 0.99
C LYS A 79 6.75 2.21 2.10
N GLY A 80 6.73 1.73 3.34
CA GLY A 80 6.55 2.56 4.53
C GLY A 80 5.09 2.89 4.86
N GLU A 81 4.92 3.77 5.85
CA GLU A 81 3.61 4.24 6.26
C GLU A 81 2.96 5.13 5.20
N CYS A 82 1.63 5.14 5.16
CA CYS A 82 0.87 6.10 4.37
C CYS A 82 0.88 7.46 5.08
N LEU A 83 2.10 8.00 5.26
CA LEU A 83 2.33 9.35 5.75
C LEU A 83 2.03 10.28 4.58
N ILE A 84 0.88 10.93 4.64
CA ILE A 84 0.81 12.28 4.10
C ILE A 84 1.37 13.13 5.23
N ASP A 85 2.48 13.82 4.97
CA ASP A 85 3.10 14.74 5.92
C ASP A 85 2.02 15.60 6.58
N GLU A 86 1.80 15.34 7.88
CA GLU A 86 0.92 16.05 8.82
C GLU A 86 -0.59 16.14 8.50
N GLU A 87 -1.04 16.29 7.24
CA GLU A 87 -2.46 16.54 6.92
C GLU A 87 -2.90 15.90 5.60
N CYS A 88 -4.02 15.17 5.63
CA CYS A 88 -4.63 14.60 4.42
C CYS A 88 -5.05 15.71 3.44
N ARG A 89 -4.45 15.74 2.25
CA ARG A 89 -4.80 16.74 1.20
C ARG A 89 -5.84 16.25 0.20
N GLN A 90 -6.46 15.10 0.46
CA GLN A 90 -7.44 14.54 -0.46
C GLN A 90 -8.74 15.33 -0.40
N PRO A 91 -9.40 15.53 -1.55
CA PRO A 91 -10.69 16.21 -1.59
C PRO A 91 -11.75 15.36 -0.90
N CYS A 92 -12.51 15.99 0.00
CA CYS A 92 -13.62 15.40 0.69
C CYS A 92 -14.69 14.92 -0.29
N THR A 93 -15.09 13.64 -0.18
CA THR A 93 -16.09 13.00 -1.04
C THR A 93 -17.47 12.92 -0.41
N ILE A 94 -17.68 13.51 0.77
CA ILE A 94 -18.99 13.56 1.42
C ILE A 94 -19.96 14.36 0.54
N LEU A 95 -21.16 13.81 0.32
CA LEU A 95 -22.20 14.46 -0.46
C LEU A 95 -22.87 15.56 0.36
N ARG A 96 -23.02 16.73 -0.25
CA ARG A 96 -23.71 17.85 0.38
C ARG A 96 -25.22 17.64 0.36
N LEU A 97 -25.87 17.81 1.51
CA LEU A 97 -27.32 17.63 1.66
C LEU A 97 -28.15 18.52 0.73
N HIS A 98 -27.69 19.74 0.45
CA HIS A 98 -28.47 20.71 -0.34
C HIS A 98 -28.42 20.49 -1.86
N CYS A 99 -27.35 19.89 -2.39
CA CYS A 99 -27.16 19.76 -3.83
C CYS A 99 -26.66 18.37 -4.28
N ASN A 100 -26.50 17.43 -3.34
CA ASN A 100 -26.03 16.06 -3.55
C ASN A 100 -24.71 15.93 -4.33
N HIS A 101 -23.89 16.99 -4.39
CA HIS A 101 -22.56 16.96 -5.00
C HIS A 101 -21.47 16.67 -3.96
N PRO A 102 -20.33 16.07 -4.37
CA PRO A 102 -19.18 15.89 -3.49
C PRO A 102 -18.65 17.24 -2.98
N CYS A 103 -18.26 17.30 -1.71
CA CYS A 103 -17.79 18.52 -1.08
C CYS A 103 -16.57 19.15 -1.78
N MET A 104 -15.61 18.32 -2.23
CA MET A 104 -14.39 18.73 -2.93
C MET A 104 -13.44 19.66 -2.16
N SER A 105 -13.75 20.04 -0.93
CA SER A 105 -12.84 20.78 -0.06
C SER A 105 -11.67 19.90 0.41
N PRO A 106 -10.56 20.48 0.89
CA PRO A 106 -9.52 19.73 1.58
C PRO A 106 -10.09 18.88 2.72
N CYS A 107 -9.39 17.82 3.11
CA CYS A 107 -9.85 16.94 4.19
C CYS A 107 -10.11 17.72 5.48
N HIS A 108 -11.27 17.49 6.09
CA HIS A 108 -11.71 18.16 7.32
C HIS A 108 -12.30 17.13 8.30
N PRO A 109 -11.47 16.22 8.85
CA PRO A 109 -11.96 15.01 9.52
C PRO A 109 -12.79 15.28 10.78
N SER A 110 -12.56 16.41 11.45
CA SER A 110 -13.23 16.79 12.70
C SER A 110 -14.26 17.91 12.53
N LEU A 111 -14.50 18.37 11.30
CA LEU A 111 -15.38 19.50 11.02
C LEU A 111 -16.47 19.12 10.01
N PRO A 112 -17.68 19.70 10.11
CA PRO A 112 -18.69 19.55 9.07
C PRO A 112 -18.19 20.10 7.73
N CYS A 113 -18.76 19.60 6.64
CA CYS A 113 -18.45 20.12 5.29
C CYS A 113 -18.70 21.63 5.25
N PRO A 114 -17.75 22.45 4.75
CA PRO A 114 -17.93 23.88 4.67
C PRO A 114 -19.11 24.23 3.76
N ALA A 115 -19.91 25.23 4.15
CA ALA A 115 -21.08 25.70 3.41
C ALA A 115 -20.70 26.61 2.22
N THR A 116 -19.64 26.28 1.47
CA THR A 116 -19.28 27.06 0.28
C THR A 116 -20.29 26.83 -0.85
N PRO A 117 -20.60 27.83 -1.68
CA PRO A 117 -21.49 27.64 -2.82
C PRO A 117 -20.94 26.59 -3.78
N CYS A 118 -21.82 25.72 -4.26
CA CYS A 118 -21.46 24.63 -5.14
C CYS A 118 -20.98 25.17 -6.49
N ARG A 119 -19.75 24.83 -6.90
CA ARG A 119 -19.17 25.27 -8.20
C ARG A 119 -19.33 24.24 -9.31
N SER A 120 -20.02 23.12 -9.06
CA SER A 120 -20.37 22.20 -10.14
C SER A 120 -21.28 22.94 -11.12
N LYS A 121 -20.81 23.09 -12.36
CA LYS A 121 -21.69 23.43 -13.48
C LYS A 121 -22.67 22.28 -13.60
N VAL A 122 -23.94 22.56 -13.34
CA VAL A 122 -25.03 21.67 -13.74
C VAL A 122 -24.87 21.49 -15.25
N GLY A 123 -24.46 20.31 -15.70
CA GLY A 123 -24.50 19.99 -17.12
C GLY A 123 -25.95 20.04 -17.55
N GLY A 124 -26.25 20.92 -18.51
CA GLY A 124 -27.54 20.92 -19.21
C GLY A 124 -27.69 19.70 -20.10
#